data_AF-A0A8H2ZVX6-F1
#
_entry.id   AF-A0A8H2ZVX6-F1
#
_cell.length_a   1.000
_cell.length_b   1.000
_cell.length_c   1.000
_cell.angle_alpha   90.00
_cell.angle_beta   90.00
_cell.angle_gamma   90.00
#
_symmetry.space_group_name_H-M   'P 1'
#
loop_
_entity.id
_entity.type
_entity.pdbx_description
1 polymer ?
#
loop_
_entity_poly.entity_id
_entity_poly.type
_entity_poly.pdbx_seq_one_letter_code
_entity_poly.pdbx_strand_id
1 'polypeptide(L)'
;MMLLQPTDQQVLTRLVFPVIPAPEDIAPLRQDPFFGTDLESELFGSKRLSGEDLEPKKKVLDDKGEKWEAYVKEIAVLEKHFVHSEVYVTSGSQLPTDAPTFPLVLFLKHTGTRASSLPSFLRSSKPPKTMHLVRAMVAVRCATSTRGGKEVKAHARNIVIRQHELRFDSTSNSSTPGIAIPSGDAPPLEIDLTFDVQSQEEMELAAGKQFSLPAKNLTPSFRTPNIEREYYMMVSLQFAGDEVERIATQFPVQVIPGSSENQLPPYQDALPEYTE
;
A
#
# COMPACT_ATOMS: atom_id res chain seq x y z
N MET A 1 -2.00 -5.48 24.90
CA MET A 1 -0.71 -4.97 25.41
C MET A 1 -0.45 -3.55 24.85
N MET A 2 -1.04 -2.50 25.47
CA MET A 2 -0.94 -1.10 24.98
C MET A 2 0.39 -0.40 25.27
N LEU A 3 1.27 -1.00 26.09
CA LEU A 3 2.50 -0.37 26.60
C LEU A 3 3.61 -0.13 25.55
N LEU A 4 3.43 -0.56 24.29
CA LEU A 4 4.42 -0.41 23.21
C LEU A 4 3.98 0.53 22.07
N GLN A 5 2.79 1.13 22.16
CA GLN A 5 2.39 2.14 21.18
C GLN A 5 3.07 3.48 21.49
N PRO A 6 3.50 4.25 20.47
CA PRO A 6 3.89 5.65 20.68
C PRO A 6 2.77 6.39 21.42
N THR A 7 3.12 7.24 22.39
CA THR A 7 2.16 7.95 23.26
C THR A 7 1.04 8.62 22.47
N ASP A 8 1.37 9.25 21.33
CA ASP A 8 0.44 9.92 20.43
C ASP A 8 -0.65 8.97 19.89
N GLN A 9 -0.30 7.71 19.59
CA GLN A 9 -1.24 6.70 19.09
C GLN A 9 -2.14 6.17 20.20
N GLN A 10 -1.61 6.00 21.41
CA GLN A 10 -2.42 5.60 22.57
C GLN A 10 -3.47 6.65 22.91
N VAL A 11 -3.08 7.93 22.90
CA VAL A 11 -3.99 9.06 23.18
C VAL A 11 -5.10 9.13 22.13
N LEU A 12 -4.75 9.06 20.84
CA LEU A 12 -5.73 9.15 19.76
C LEU A 12 -6.71 7.96 19.76
N THR A 13 -6.19 6.74 20.01
CA THR A 13 -7.03 5.54 20.11
C THR A 13 -8.02 5.68 21.27
N ARG A 14 -7.57 6.14 22.44
CA ARG A 14 -8.44 6.32 23.63
C ARG A 14 -9.44 7.46 23.49
N LEU A 15 -9.14 8.49 22.71
CA LEU A 15 -10.07 9.61 22.46
C LEU A 15 -11.26 9.19 21.60
N VAL A 16 -11.05 8.26 20.67
CA VAL A 16 -12.05 7.89 19.67
C VAL A 16 -12.73 6.57 19.99
N PHE A 17 -11.99 5.64 20.56
CA PHE A 17 -12.48 4.34 21.01
C PHE A 17 -12.45 4.33 22.55
N PRO A 18 -13.57 4.69 23.22
CA PRO A 18 -13.65 4.62 24.67
C PRO A 18 -13.60 3.17 25.20
N VAL A 19 -13.86 2.19 24.31
CA VAL A 19 -13.74 0.74 24.51
C VAL A 19 -12.91 0.15 23.37
N ILE A 20 -12.23 -0.97 23.57
CA ILE A 20 -11.46 -1.65 22.51
C ILE A 20 -12.40 -1.98 21.34
N PRO A 21 -12.11 -1.53 20.11
CA PRO A 21 -12.97 -1.80 18.98
C PRO A 21 -12.88 -3.28 18.59
N ALA A 22 -14.02 -3.92 18.42
CA ALA A 22 -14.16 -5.20 17.75
C ALA A 22 -14.30 -5.01 16.22
N PRO A 23 -14.08 -6.04 15.40
CA PRO A 23 -14.27 -5.94 13.94
C PRO A 23 -15.63 -5.37 13.54
N GLU A 24 -16.68 -5.68 14.32
CA GLU A 24 -18.06 -5.22 14.10
C GLU A 24 -18.23 -3.71 14.34
N ASP A 25 -17.36 -3.11 15.16
CA ASP A 25 -17.37 -1.68 15.46
C ASP A 25 -16.77 -0.84 14.32
N ILE A 26 -16.10 -1.49 13.36
CA ILE A 26 -15.48 -0.83 12.22
C ILE A 26 -16.25 -1.16 10.96
N ALA A 27 -17.23 -0.31 10.66
CA ALA A 27 -17.86 -0.33 9.35
C ALA A 27 -16.80 -0.17 8.24
N PRO A 28 -16.95 -0.81 7.07
CA PRO A 28 -16.14 -0.50 5.90
C PRO A 28 -16.10 1.02 5.72
N LEU A 29 -14.90 1.58 5.57
CA LEU A 29 -14.76 3.01 5.30
C LEU A 29 -15.63 3.31 4.07
N ARG A 30 -16.65 4.16 4.24
CA ARG A 30 -17.53 4.56 3.13
C ARG A 30 -16.66 5.07 1.97
N GLN A 31 -17.09 4.85 0.73
CA GLN A 31 -16.28 5.21 -0.43
C GLN A 31 -15.92 6.71 -0.45
N ASP A 32 -16.74 7.56 0.18
CA ASP A 32 -16.49 9.00 0.30
C ASP A 32 -15.92 9.39 1.68
N PRO A 33 -14.72 10.01 1.75
CA PRO A 33 -14.19 10.64 2.97
C PRO A 33 -15.08 11.81 3.43
N PHE A 34 -15.25 11.99 4.75
CA PHE A 34 -16.04 13.12 5.29
C PHE A 34 -15.34 14.45 5.04
N PHE A 35 -14.01 14.46 4.96
CA PHE A 35 -13.21 15.64 4.62
C PHE A 35 -12.82 15.73 3.14
N GLY A 36 -13.47 14.99 2.23
CA GLY A 36 -13.19 15.09 0.79
C GLY A 36 -11.73 14.72 0.44
N THR A 37 -11.09 15.47 -0.44
CA THR A 37 -9.70 15.21 -0.90
C THR A 37 -8.62 15.75 0.04
N ASP A 38 -8.97 16.19 1.25
CA ASP A 38 -8.06 16.88 2.20
C ASP A 38 -6.86 16.03 2.64
N LEU A 39 -6.96 14.70 2.52
CA LEU A 39 -5.87 13.76 2.82
C LEU A 39 -4.86 13.62 1.67
N GLU A 40 -4.99 14.42 0.60
CA GLU A 40 -4.18 14.33 -0.62
C GLU A 40 -4.10 12.87 -1.10
N SER A 41 -5.26 12.23 -1.25
CA SER A 41 -5.38 11.03 -2.05
C SER A 41 -5.23 11.42 -3.53
N GLU A 42 -4.05 11.91 -3.92
CA GLU A 42 -3.65 11.80 -5.31
C GLU A 42 -3.60 10.31 -5.61
N LEU A 43 -4.71 9.78 -6.12
CA LEU A 43 -4.74 8.50 -6.80
C LEU A 43 -3.69 8.66 -7.90
N PHE A 44 -2.58 7.95 -7.78
CA PHE A 44 -1.44 8.02 -8.69
C PHE A 44 -1.80 7.42 -10.07
N GLY A 45 -2.88 7.87 -10.70
CA GLY A 45 -3.36 7.52 -12.03
C GLY A 45 -3.74 6.05 -12.25
N SER A 46 -3.69 5.19 -11.23
CA SER A 46 -4.02 3.77 -11.39
C SER A 46 -5.53 3.54 -11.37
N LYS A 47 -6.03 2.75 -12.32
CA LYS A 47 -7.43 2.31 -12.40
C LYS A 47 -7.63 1.07 -11.53
N ARG A 48 -8.62 1.09 -10.63
CA ARG A 48 -9.04 -0.10 -9.86
C ARG A 48 -9.95 -0.98 -10.72
N LEU A 49 -9.69 -2.29 -10.71
CA LEU A 49 -10.50 -3.34 -11.34
C LEU A 49 -10.90 -4.36 -10.26
N SER A 50 -12.15 -4.85 -10.31
CA SER A 50 -12.68 -5.81 -9.34
C SER A 50 -13.75 -6.69 -9.97
N GLY A 51 -13.93 -7.91 -9.44
CA GLY A 51 -15.02 -8.80 -9.88
C GLY A 51 -14.92 -9.16 -11.36
N GLU A 52 -15.95 -8.79 -12.14
CA GLU A 52 -16.05 -9.10 -13.58
C GLU A 52 -15.05 -8.34 -14.46
N ASP A 53 -14.49 -7.22 -13.95
CA ASP A 53 -13.49 -6.42 -14.66
C ASP A 53 -12.08 -7.00 -14.59
N LEU A 54 -11.86 -8.06 -13.80
CA LEU A 54 -10.58 -8.75 -13.72
C LEU A 54 -10.45 -9.74 -14.88
N GLU A 55 -9.36 -9.63 -15.63
CA GLU A 55 -9.00 -10.61 -16.66
C GLU A 55 -8.93 -12.05 -16.11
N PRO A 56 -9.05 -13.09 -16.97
CA PRO A 56 -9.05 -14.49 -16.53
C PRO A 56 -7.89 -14.78 -15.57
N LYS A 57 -8.25 -15.48 -14.49
CA LYS A 57 -7.50 -15.57 -13.25
C LYS A 57 -6.06 -16.05 -13.46
N LYS A 58 -5.13 -15.31 -12.87
CA LYS A 58 -3.71 -15.66 -12.85
C LYS A 58 -3.50 -16.78 -11.83
N LYS A 59 -2.75 -17.81 -12.22
CA LYS A 59 -2.56 -19.03 -11.43
C LYS A 59 -2.13 -18.76 -9.98
N VAL A 60 -1.17 -17.84 -9.76
CA VAL A 60 -0.71 -17.51 -8.39
C VAL A 60 -1.83 -16.96 -7.51
N LEU A 61 -2.79 -16.25 -8.08
CA LEU A 61 -3.92 -15.68 -7.35
C LEU A 61 -4.94 -16.76 -6.98
N ASP A 62 -5.14 -17.73 -7.88
CA ASP A 62 -5.97 -18.91 -7.63
C ASP A 62 -5.37 -19.79 -6.53
N ASP A 63 -4.06 -20.01 -6.57
CA ASP A 63 -3.33 -20.81 -5.56
C ASP A 63 -3.43 -20.20 -4.16
N LYS A 64 -3.57 -18.86 -4.05
CA LYS A 64 -3.79 -18.16 -2.77
C LYS A 64 -5.24 -18.23 -2.27
N GLY A 65 -6.22 -18.59 -3.11
CA GLY A 65 -7.62 -18.84 -2.71
C GLY A 65 -8.42 -17.63 -2.24
N GLU A 66 -7.88 -16.41 -2.38
CA GLU A 66 -8.49 -15.17 -1.92
C GLU A 66 -9.31 -14.46 -3.01
N LYS A 67 -10.18 -13.52 -2.62
CA LYS A 67 -10.79 -12.57 -3.56
C LYS A 67 -9.83 -11.42 -3.78
N TRP A 68 -9.53 -11.11 -5.04
CA TRP A 68 -8.54 -10.11 -5.41
C TRP A 68 -9.18 -8.89 -6.06
N GLU A 69 -8.47 -7.76 -5.97
CA GLU A 69 -8.69 -6.54 -6.73
C GLU A 69 -7.36 -6.11 -7.35
N ALA A 70 -7.41 -5.46 -8.52
CA ALA A 70 -6.21 -5.03 -9.23
C ALA A 70 -6.17 -3.50 -9.39
N TYR A 71 -4.99 -2.93 -9.21
CA TYR A 71 -4.69 -1.55 -9.56
C TYR A 71 -3.78 -1.54 -10.79
N VAL A 72 -4.30 -1.01 -11.88
CA VAL A 72 -3.67 -1.09 -13.19
C VAL A 72 -3.22 0.30 -13.64
N LYS A 73 -1.99 0.40 -14.14
CA LYS A 73 -1.40 1.65 -14.60
C LYS A 73 -0.38 1.43 -15.70
N GLU A 74 -0.40 2.28 -16.71
CA GLU A 74 0.72 2.39 -17.65
C GLU A 74 1.73 3.43 -17.14
N ILE A 75 2.99 3.01 -17.01
CA ILE A 75 4.09 3.81 -16.47
C ILE A 75 5.02 4.21 -17.61
N ALA A 76 5.20 5.52 -17.79
CA ALA A 76 6.23 6.05 -18.69
C ALA A 76 7.60 5.99 -18.00
N VAL A 77 8.50 5.18 -18.56
CA VAL A 77 9.88 4.94 -18.10
C VAL A 77 10.85 5.57 -19.09
N LEU A 78 11.86 6.29 -18.61
CA LEU A 78 12.83 7.02 -19.46
C LEU A 78 12.15 7.94 -20.49
N GLU A 79 10.98 8.48 -20.16
CA GLU A 79 10.12 9.36 -20.98
C GLU A 79 9.60 8.77 -22.31
N LYS A 80 9.97 7.53 -22.64
CA LYS A 80 9.72 6.94 -23.96
C LYS A 80 9.26 5.49 -23.95
N HIS A 81 9.49 4.75 -22.88
CA HIS A 81 9.07 3.34 -22.76
C HIS A 81 7.81 3.26 -21.89
N PHE A 82 6.93 2.32 -22.20
CA PHE A 82 5.73 2.09 -21.42
C PHE A 82 5.76 0.71 -20.77
N VAL A 83 5.58 0.70 -19.46
CA VAL A 83 5.45 -0.52 -18.67
C VAL A 83 4.04 -0.55 -18.10
N HIS A 84 3.26 -1.54 -18.50
CA HIS A 84 1.99 -1.86 -17.89
C HIS A 84 2.23 -2.56 -16.56
N SER A 85 1.65 -2.01 -15.51
CA SER A 85 1.74 -2.47 -14.14
C SER A 85 0.37 -2.87 -13.64
N GLU A 86 0.29 -4.04 -13.01
CA GLU A 86 -0.91 -4.50 -12.31
C GLU A 86 -0.53 -4.95 -10.91
N VAL A 87 -1.10 -4.30 -9.90
CA VAL A 87 -0.88 -4.62 -8.50
C VAL A 87 -2.14 -5.27 -7.95
N TYR A 88 -2.03 -6.53 -7.52
CA TYR A 88 -3.12 -7.32 -6.98
C TYR A 88 -3.06 -7.32 -5.46
N VAL A 89 -4.20 -7.03 -4.85
CA VAL A 89 -4.42 -6.98 -3.40
C VAL A 89 -5.66 -7.78 -3.03
N THR A 90 -5.75 -8.20 -1.78
CA THR A 90 -6.99 -8.78 -1.26
C THR A 90 -8.14 -7.78 -1.34
N SER A 91 -9.33 -8.27 -1.68
CA SER A 91 -10.51 -7.42 -1.87
C SER A 91 -10.83 -6.65 -0.58
N GLY A 92 -11.12 -5.36 -0.74
CA GLY A 92 -11.28 -4.44 0.38
C GLY A 92 -9.99 -3.98 1.05
N SER A 93 -8.83 -4.54 0.71
CA SER A 93 -7.51 -4.15 1.25
C SER A 93 -7.52 -4.05 2.78
N GLN A 94 -8.09 -5.07 3.44
CA GLN A 94 -8.19 -5.10 4.89
C GLN A 94 -6.90 -5.64 5.52
N LEU A 95 -6.43 -4.95 6.55
CA LEU A 95 -5.27 -5.35 7.35
C LEU A 95 -5.72 -5.60 8.80
N PRO A 96 -6.01 -6.85 9.19
CA PRO A 96 -6.19 -7.22 10.58
C PRO A 96 -4.95 -6.90 11.41
N THR A 97 -5.11 -6.39 12.63
CA THR A 97 -3.97 -6.06 13.51
C THR A 97 -3.19 -7.29 13.98
N ASP A 98 -3.78 -8.48 13.91
CA ASP A 98 -3.16 -9.79 14.18
C ASP A 98 -2.61 -10.48 12.93
N ALA A 99 -2.78 -9.91 11.73
CA ALA A 99 -2.28 -10.51 10.50
C ALA A 99 -0.75 -10.64 10.53
N PRO A 100 -0.17 -11.78 10.15
CA PRO A 100 1.30 -11.92 10.09
C PRO A 100 1.89 -11.19 8.87
N THR A 101 1.17 -11.18 7.75
CA THR A 101 1.64 -10.62 6.49
C THR A 101 0.50 -9.91 5.75
N PHE A 102 0.85 -9.03 4.84
CA PHE A 102 -0.12 -8.46 3.89
C PHE A 102 0.15 -9.00 2.47
N PRO A 103 -0.77 -9.79 1.88
CA PRO A 103 -0.59 -10.34 0.53
C PRO A 103 -0.65 -9.25 -0.54
N LEU A 104 0.37 -9.22 -1.41
CA LEU A 104 0.48 -8.25 -2.50
C LEU A 104 1.27 -8.86 -3.65
N VAL A 105 0.77 -8.79 -4.89
CA VAL A 105 1.46 -9.33 -6.06
C VAL A 105 1.52 -8.30 -7.18
N LEU A 106 2.70 -8.11 -7.77
CA LEU A 106 2.94 -7.18 -8.87
C LEU A 106 3.17 -7.95 -10.17
N PHE A 107 2.49 -7.52 -11.23
CA PHE A 107 2.78 -7.95 -12.60
C PHE A 107 3.25 -6.78 -13.45
N LEU A 108 4.33 -6.99 -14.21
CA LEU A 108 4.90 -5.99 -15.11
C LEU A 108 5.01 -6.55 -16.53
N LYS A 109 4.62 -5.74 -17.51
CA LYS A 109 4.79 -6.04 -18.94
C LYS A 109 5.21 -4.80 -19.71
N HIS A 110 6.26 -4.91 -20.52
CA HIS A 110 6.70 -3.83 -21.41
C HIS A 110 5.78 -3.80 -22.64
N THR A 111 4.94 -2.77 -22.74
CA THR A 111 3.90 -2.61 -23.78
C THR A 111 4.40 -1.87 -25.00
N GLY A 112 5.56 -1.21 -24.92
CA GLY A 112 6.27 -0.69 -26.08
C GLY A 112 6.92 0.67 -25.84
N THR A 113 7.12 1.41 -26.93
CA THR A 113 7.72 2.74 -26.92
C THR A 113 6.75 3.78 -27.47
N ARG A 114 6.76 4.99 -26.92
CA ARG A 114 6.09 6.15 -27.49
C ARG A 114 6.52 6.34 -28.94
N ALA A 115 5.56 6.48 -29.84
CA ALA A 115 5.84 6.80 -31.23
C ALA A 115 6.55 8.18 -31.28
N SER A 116 7.73 8.24 -31.89
CA SER A 116 8.36 9.53 -32.16
C SER A 116 7.53 10.30 -33.19
N SER A 117 7.53 11.63 -33.09
CA SER A 117 6.88 12.53 -34.05
C SER A 117 7.58 12.59 -35.42
N LEU A 118 8.62 11.77 -35.65
CA LEU A 118 9.36 11.71 -36.90
C LEU A 118 8.72 10.70 -37.87
N PRO A 119 8.64 11.02 -39.17
CA PRO A 119 7.97 10.19 -40.16
C PRO A 119 8.57 8.77 -40.22
N SER A 120 7.67 7.80 -40.39
CA SER A 120 7.85 6.35 -40.22
C SER A 120 8.86 5.65 -41.14
N PHE A 121 9.45 6.35 -42.11
CA PHE A 121 10.31 5.77 -43.15
C PHE A 121 11.74 5.43 -42.70
N LEU A 122 12.13 5.81 -41.48
CA LEU A 122 13.45 5.49 -40.88
C LEU A 122 13.35 4.59 -39.64
N ARG A 123 12.25 3.85 -39.46
CA ARG A 123 12.17 2.85 -38.39
C ARG A 123 13.12 1.70 -38.70
N SER A 124 14.33 1.75 -38.13
CA SER A 124 15.09 0.53 -37.92
C SER A 124 14.24 -0.40 -37.05
N SER A 125 14.03 -1.64 -37.48
CA SER A 125 13.37 -2.75 -36.77
C SER A 125 14.14 -3.22 -35.53
N LYS A 126 14.80 -2.31 -34.81
CA LYS A 126 15.52 -2.64 -33.59
C LYS A 126 14.50 -3.09 -32.56
N PRO A 127 14.72 -4.25 -31.90
CA PRO A 127 13.83 -4.73 -30.86
C PRO A 127 13.71 -3.66 -29.75
N PRO A 128 12.58 -3.60 -29.05
CA PRO A 128 12.41 -2.68 -27.93
C PRO A 128 13.57 -2.86 -26.95
N LYS A 129 14.15 -1.75 -26.47
CA LYS A 129 15.19 -1.81 -25.43
C LYS A 129 14.63 -2.60 -24.25
N THR A 130 15.34 -3.64 -23.81
CA THR A 130 14.95 -4.40 -22.62
C THR A 130 14.90 -3.47 -21.42
N MET A 131 13.76 -3.45 -20.73
CA MET A 131 13.59 -2.71 -19.48
C MET A 131 13.98 -3.61 -18.32
N HIS A 132 14.73 -3.08 -17.37
CA HIS A 132 15.13 -3.81 -16.17
C HIS A 132 14.57 -3.11 -14.94
N LEU A 133 13.94 -3.88 -14.06
CA LEU A 133 13.55 -3.43 -12.73
C LEU A 133 14.72 -3.65 -11.77
N VAL A 134 15.11 -2.60 -11.06
CA VAL A 134 16.21 -2.60 -10.08
C VAL A 134 15.65 -2.81 -8.68
N ARG A 135 14.54 -2.14 -8.37
CA ARG A 135 13.94 -2.13 -7.04
C ARG A 135 12.43 -2.04 -7.13
N ALA A 136 11.74 -2.79 -6.27
CA ALA A 136 10.35 -2.56 -5.91
C ALA A 136 10.27 -2.21 -4.43
N MET A 137 9.50 -1.19 -4.08
CA MET A 137 9.30 -0.76 -2.71
C MET A 137 7.81 -0.63 -2.40
N VAL A 138 7.41 -1.19 -1.26
CA VAL A 138 6.08 -1.06 -0.69
C VAL A 138 6.20 -0.19 0.55
N ALA A 139 5.44 0.90 0.60
CA ALA A 139 5.40 1.79 1.76
C ALA A 139 3.99 1.88 2.32
N VAL A 140 3.85 1.68 3.63
CA VAL A 140 2.61 1.92 4.36
C VAL A 140 2.68 3.29 4.99
N ARG A 141 1.69 4.12 4.70
CA ARG A 141 1.54 5.46 5.22
C ARG A 141 0.34 5.52 6.15
N CYS A 142 0.48 6.25 7.24
CA CYS A 142 -0.61 6.62 8.12
C CYS A 142 -0.94 8.10 7.90
N ALA A 143 -2.16 8.36 7.48
CA ALA A 143 -2.70 9.68 7.30
C ALA A 143 -3.66 9.99 8.45
N THR A 144 -3.54 11.17 9.05
CA THR A 144 -4.43 11.67 10.10
C THR A 144 -4.85 13.08 9.73
N SER A 145 -6.16 13.29 9.64
CA SER A 145 -6.76 14.60 9.41
C SER A 145 -7.56 14.99 10.64
N THR A 146 -7.34 16.20 11.14
CA THR A 146 -8.10 16.76 12.27
C THR A 146 -8.71 18.09 11.88
N ARG A 147 -9.93 18.34 12.33
CA ARG A 147 -10.64 19.60 12.14
C ARG A 147 -11.29 20.04 13.45
N GLY A 148 -11.04 21.28 13.86
CA GLY A 148 -11.62 21.89 15.06
C GLY A 148 -12.54 23.07 14.75
N GLY A 149 -13.68 23.16 15.44
CA GLY A 149 -14.48 24.40 15.54
C GLY A 149 -14.87 25.05 14.21
N LYS A 150 -14.30 26.24 13.91
CA LYS A 150 -14.57 27.06 12.70
C LYS A 150 -13.52 26.89 11.59
N GLU A 151 -12.62 25.92 11.69
CA GLU A 151 -11.53 25.74 10.72
C GLU A 151 -12.07 25.41 9.32
N VAL A 152 -11.56 26.12 8.32
CA VAL A 152 -11.99 25.96 6.91
C VAL A 152 -11.22 24.83 6.22
N LYS A 153 -9.97 24.56 6.64
CA LYS A 153 -9.09 23.52 6.09
C LYS A 153 -8.65 22.57 7.21
N ALA A 154 -8.64 21.27 6.96
CA ALA A 154 -8.19 20.30 7.94
C ALA A 154 -6.66 20.32 8.13
N HIS A 155 -6.21 20.00 9.34
CA HIS A 155 -4.81 19.72 9.63
C HIS A 155 -4.50 18.27 9.30
N ALA A 156 -3.80 18.04 8.19
CA ALA A 156 -3.40 16.71 7.74
C ALA A 156 -1.93 16.42 8.10
N ARG A 157 -1.68 15.21 8.58
CA ARG A 157 -0.35 14.63 8.78
C ARG A 157 -0.29 13.29 8.06
N ASN A 158 0.71 13.10 7.19
CA ASN A 158 0.95 11.85 6.49
C ASN A 158 2.37 11.37 6.81
N ILE A 159 2.50 10.21 7.43
CA ILE A 159 3.79 9.63 7.84
C ILE A 159 3.96 8.22 7.29
N VAL A 160 5.17 7.89 6.84
CA VAL A 160 5.53 6.51 6.52
C VAL A 160 5.73 5.75 7.83
N ILE A 161 5.03 4.63 7.98
CA ILE A 161 5.06 3.80 9.19
C ILE A 161 5.69 2.43 8.96
N ARG A 162 5.85 2.02 7.70
CA ARG A 162 6.54 0.79 7.29
C ARG A 162 7.01 0.91 5.86
N GLN A 163 8.15 0.30 5.54
CA GLN A 163 8.63 0.09 4.19
C GLN A 163 9.12 -1.36 4.04
N HIS A 164 8.94 -1.91 2.85
CA HIS A 164 9.48 -3.20 2.45
C HIS A 164 10.14 -3.03 1.09
N GLU A 165 11.42 -3.39 0.99
CA GLU A 165 12.24 -3.20 -0.20
C GLU A 165 12.70 -4.55 -0.77
N LEU A 166 12.50 -4.72 -2.08
CA LEU A 166 13.05 -5.83 -2.86
C LEU A 166 14.03 -5.28 -3.90
N ARG A 167 15.30 -5.69 -3.81
CA ARG A 167 16.37 -5.32 -4.76
C ARG A 167 16.71 -6.48 -5.69
N PHE A 168 16.87 -6.16 -6.97
CA PHE A 168 17.13 -7.13 -8.05
C PHE A 168 18.51 -6.95 -8.71
N ASP A 169 19.29 -5.98 -8.27
CA ASP A 169 20.62 -5.62 -8.80
C ASP A 169 21.78 -6.28 -8.02
N SER A 170 21.49 -7.08 -7.00
CA SER A 170 22.42 -7.49 -5.94
C SER A 170 23.35 -8.67 -6.27
N THR A 171 23.57 -9.00 -7.54
CA THR A 171 24.61 -9.98 -7.89
C THR A 171 25.93 -9.28 -8.20
N SER A 172 26.83 -9.27 -7.22
CA SER A 172 28.15 -8.60 -7.21
C SER A 172 29.11 -8.98 -8.35
N ASN A 173 28.71 -9.84 -9.29
CA ASN A 173 29.51 -10.28 -10.44
C ASN A 173 28.71 -10.34 -11.76
N SER A 174 27.46 -9.83 -11.83
CA SER A 174 26.70 -9.83 -13.09
C SER A 174 26.67 -8.44 -13.72
N SER A 175 26.90 -8.36 -15.02
CA SER A 175 26.72 -7.14 -15.83
C SER A 175 25.24 -6.80 -16.06
N THR A 176 24.32 -7.48 -15.38
CA THR A 176 22.87 -7.34 -15.57
C THR A 176 22.30 -6.36 -14.56
N PRO A 177 21.70 -5.24 -15.00
CA PRO A 177 21.35 -4.10 -14.14
C PRO A 177 20.02 -4.28 -13.38
N GLY A 178 19.57 -5.51 -13.13
CA GLY A 178 18.25 -5.82 -12.56
C GLY A 178 17.48 -6.90 -13.32
N ILE A 179 16.26 -7.20 -12.88
CA ILE A 179 15.40 -8.23 -13.49
C ILE A 179 14.74 -7.71 -14.77
N ALA A 180 14.83 -8.48 -15.85
CA ALA A 180 14.29 -8.08 -17.15
C ALA A 180 12.76 -8.15 -17.17
N ILE A 181 12.13 -7.12 -17.73
CA ILE A 181 10.67 -7.05 -17.90
C ILE A 181 10.30 -7.59 -19.28
N PRO A 182 9.49 -8.66 -19.36
CA PRO A 182 9.07 -9.26 -20.62
C PRO A 182 8.31 -8.29 -21.53
N SER A 183 8.47 -8.45 -22.84
CA SER A 183 7.76 -7.72 -23.90
C SER A 183 7.16 -8.69 -24.92
N GLY A 184 6.15 -8.24 -25.67
CA GLY A 184 5.50 -9.05 -26.71
C GLY A 184 4.62 -10.16 -26.11
N ASP A 185 4.71 -11.37 -26.66
CA ASP A 185 3.82 -12.48 -26.29
C ASP A 185 4.27 -13.23 -25.01
N ALA A 186 5.44 -12.89 -24.47
CA ALA A 186 5.90 -13.46 -23.21
C ALA A 186 4.93 -13.14 -22.05
N PRO A 187 4.79 -14.07 -21.09
CA PRO A 187 3.98 -13.81 -19.90
C PRO A 187 4.55 -12.62 -19.12
N PRO A 188 3.70 -11.84 -18.42
CA PRO A 188 4.16 -10.75 -17.57
C PRO A 188 5.14 -11.24 -16.50
N LEU A 189 6.07 -10.37 -16.10
CA LEU A 189 6.93 -10.61 -14.93
C LEU A 189 6.06 -10.57 -13.67
N GLU A 190 6.07 -11.66 -12.91
CA GLU A 190 5.40 -11.78 -11.62
C GLU A 190 6.39 -11.55 -10.48
N ILE A 191 6.01 -10.74 -9.50
CA ILE A 191 6.80 -10.45 -8.30
C ILE A 191 5.87 -10.55 -7.09
N ASP A 192 6.16 -11.45 -6.16
CA ASP A 192 5.48 -11.47 -4.87
C ASP A 192 6.04 -10.34 -4.00
N LEU A 193 5.17 -9.37 -3.66
CA LEU A 193 5.47 -8.24 -2.79
C LEU A 193 4.88 -8.44 -1.40
N THR A 194 4.41 -9.66 -1.07
CA THR A 194 3.90 -10.00 0.26
C THR A 194 4.97 -9.70 1.30
N PHE A 195 4.61 -8.93 2.33
CA PHE A 195 5.57 -8.47 3.33
C PHE A 195 5.05 -8.68 4.74
N ASP A 196 6.00 -8.82 5.67
CA ASP A 196 5.72 -8.92 7.10
C ASP A 196 5.23 -7.57 7.65
N VAL A 197 4.09 -7.61 8.32
CA VAL A 197 3.47 -6.43 8.93
C VAL A 197 3.76 -6.33 10.44
N GLN A 198 4.41 -7.34 11.03
CA GLN A 198 4.64 -7.42 12.47
C GLN A 198 6.10 -7.13 12.89
N SER A 199 7.10 -7.34 12.03
CA SER A 199 8.51 -7.03 12.34
C SER A 199 8.70 -5.58 12.74
N GLN A 200 9.66 -5.31 13.62
CA GLN A 200 10.10 -3.96 13.90
C GLN A 200 11.49 -3.77 13.29
N GLU A 201 11.56 -2.96 12.24
CA GLU A 201 12.77 -2.78 11.43
C GLU A 201 13.15 -1.30 11.42
N GLU A 202 14.45 -1.01 11.48
CA GLU A 202 14.92 0.36 11.31
C GLU A 202 14.75 0.77 9.84
N MET A 203 14.08 1.90 9.62
CA MET A 203 13.87 2.51 8.32
C MET A 203 14.63 3.83 8.25
N GLU A 204 15.25 4.10 7.10
CA GLU A 204 15.87 5.38 6.81
C GLU A 204 14.89 6.25 6.01
N LEU A 205 14.32 7.26 6.67
CA LEU A 205 13.41 8.23 6.04
C LEU A 205 14.13 9.57 5.86
N ALA A 206 13.57 10.45 5.03
CA ALA A 206 14.08 11.81 4.85
C ALA A 206 14.14 12.62 6.17
N ALA A 207 13.27 12.29 7.12
CA ALA A 207 13.21 12.89 8.45
C ALA A 207 14.21 12.27 9.46
N GLY A 208 14.96 11.24 9.06
CA GLY A 208 15.89 10.50 9.90
C GLY A 208 15.51 9.02 10.05
N LYS A 209 16.22 8.34 10.96
CA LYS A 209 15.99 6.92 11.28
C LYS A 209 14.76 6.75 12.14
N GLN A 210 13.88 5.82 11.77
CA GLN A 210 12.66 5.49 12.50
C GLN A 210 12.40 3.99 12.45
N PHE A 211 11.93 3.40 13.55
CA PHE A 211 11.47 2.01 13.52
C PHE A 211 10.09 1.88 12.88
N SER A 212 9.90 0.84 12.08
CA SER A 212 8.60 0.46 11.55
C SER A 212 7.62 0.15 12.69
N LEU A 213 6.34 0.40 12.44
CA LEU A 213 5.28 0.11 13.39
C LEU A 213 4.63 -1.24 13.06
N PRO A 214 4.59 -2.20 14.00
CA PRO A 214 3.87 -3.46 13.83
C PRO A 214 2.36 -3.23 13.66
N ALA A 215 1.69 -4.06 12.85
CA ALA A 215 0.24 -3.99 12.65
C ALA A 215 -0.54 -4.11 13.97
N LYS A 216 -0.06 -4.93 14.92
CA LYS A 216 -0.65 -5.05 16.27
C LYS A 216 -0.66 -3.76 17.08
N ASN A 217 0.20 -2.80 16.71
CA ASN A 217 0.29 -1.50 17.36
C ASN A 217 -0.46 -0.40 16.59
N LEU A 218 -1.09 -0.71 15.45
CA LEU A 218 -1.84 0.30 14.70
C LEU A 218 -3.20 0.54 15.33
N THR A 219 -3.59 1.81 15.39
CA THR A 219 -4.98 2.20 15.65
C THR A 219 -5.81 1.78 14.44
N PRO A 220 -6.94 1.09 14.63
CA PRO A 220 -7.83 0.77 13.52
C PRO A 220 -8.30 2.01 12.76
N SER A 221 -8.63 1.85 11.49
CA SER A 221 -9.09 2.96 10.65
C SER A 221 -10.44 3.47 11.14
N PHE A 222 -10.60 4.80 11.19
CA PHE A 222 -11.87 5.41 11.57
C PHE A 222 -12.06 6.79 10.94
N ARG A 223 -13.33 7.20 10.86
CA ARG A 223 -13.71 8.57 10.53
C ARG A 223 -14.74 9.06 11.54
N THR A 224 -14.46 10.22 12.13
CA THR A 224 -15.39 10.99 12.94
C THR A 224 -15.56 12.38 12.31
N PRO A 225 -16.59 13.15 12.66
CA PRO A 225 -16.76 14.50 12.14
C PRO A 225 -15.58 15.47 12.39
N ASN A 226 -14.68 15.14 13.31
CA ASN A 226 -13.54 16.00 13.70
C ASN A 226 -12.17 15.37 13.46
N ILE A 227 -12.09 14.03 13.32
CA ILE A 227 -10.83 13.29 13.19
C ILE A 227 -11.03 12.12 12.24
N GLU A 228 -10.18 12.02 11.22
CA GLU A 228 -10.04 10.86 10.35
C GLU A 228 -8.64 10.26 10.51
N ARG A 229 -8.57 8.93 10.60
CA ARG A 229 -7.31 8.20 10.57
C ARG A 229 -7.39 7.03 9.61
N GLU A 230 -6.49 7.08 8.63
CA GLU A 230 -6.50 6.18 7.49
C GLU A 230 -5.10 5.69 7.16
N TYR A 231 -5.05 4.59 6.41
CA TYR A 231 -3.80 4.02 5.95
C TYR A 231 -3.82 3.89 4.44
N TYR A 232 -2.65 4.10 3.85
CA TYR A 232 -2.46 4.03 2.41
C TYR A 232 -1.24 3.19 2.14
N MET A 233 -1.34 2.28 1.18
CA MET A 233 -0.19 1.54 0.67
C MET A 233 0.23 2.13 -0.66
N MET A 234 1.52 2.34 -0.83
CA MET A 234 2.13 2.81 -2.06
C MET A 234 3.11 1.77 -2.57
N VAL A 235 3.04 1.46 -3.86
CA VAL A 235 4.01 0.62 -4.56
C VAL A 235 4.79 1.49 -5.53
N SER A 236 6.11 1.54 -5.35
CA SER A 236 7.03 2.29 -6.21
C SER A 236 8.11 1.40 -6.81
N LEU A 237 8.54 1.77 -8.02
CA LEU A 237 9.42 0.98 -8.87
C LEU A 237 10.60 1.83 -9.35
N GLN A 238 11.80 1.28 -9.27
CA GLN A 238 13.00 1.88 -9.84
C GLN A 238 13.47 1.04 -11.03
N PHE A 239 13.63 1.68 -12.18
CA PHE A 239 14.08 1.05 -13.40
C PHE A 239 15.54 1.40 -13.69
N ALA A 240 16.27 0.49 -14.32
CA ALA A 240 17.67 0.71 -14.65
C ALA A 240 17.86 1.91 -15.59
N GLY A 241 18.65 2.89 -15.13
CA GLY A 241 18.95 4.12 -15.87
C GLY A 241 17.86 5.18 -15.82
N ASP A 242 16.73 4.95 -15.15
CA ASP A 242 15.73 5.98 -14.87
C ASP A 242 16.09 6.66 -13.55
N GLU A 243 16.23 7.97 -13.56
CA GLU A 243 16.60 8.75 -12.37
C GLU A 243 15.43 8.92 -11.39
N VAL A 244 14.21 8.71 -11.88
CA VAL A 244 12.98 8.93 -11.12
C VAL A 244 12.36 7.60 -10.72
N GLU A 245 12.08 7.46 -9.42
CA GLU A 245 11.25 6.37 -8.91
C GLU A 245 9.78 6.56 -9.36
N ARG A 246 9.22 5.53 -9.98
CA ARG A 246 7.88 5.58 -10.58
C ARG A 246 6.88 4.92 -9.65
N ILE A 247 5.77 5.61 -9.37
CA ILE A 247 4.69 5.05 -8.55
C ILE A 247 3.79 4.18 -9.42
N ALA A 248 3.71 2.90 -9.10
CA ALA A 248 2.82 1.93 -9.75
C ALA A 248 1.38 2.14 -9.31
N THR A 249 1.15 2.27 -8.01
CA THR A 249 -0.16 2.55 -7.45
C THR A 249 -0.06 3.13 -6.03
N GLN A 250 -1.13 3.79 -5.60
CA GLN A 250 -1.45 4.04 -4.20
C GLN A 250 -2.92 3.69 -3.98
N PHE A 251 -3.22 2.97 -2.90
CA PHE A 251 -4.57 2.58 -2.55
C PHE A 251 -4.80 2.63 -1.03
N PRO A 252 -6.05 2.84 -0.59
CA PRO A 252 -6.40 2.82 0.83
C PRO A 252 -6.31 1.39 1.39
N VAL A 253 -5.87 1.29 2.63
CA VAL A 253 -5.84 0.06 3.42
C VAL A 253 -6.69 0.28 4.66
N GLN A 254 -7.64 -0.61 4.91
CA GLN A 254 -8.47 -0.54 6.10
C GLN A 254 -7.84 -1.39 7.20
N VAL A 255 -7.27 -0.74 8.23
CA VAL A 255 -6.81 -1.47 9.42
C VAL A 255 -8.03 -1.81 10.26
N ILE A 256 -8.22 -3.10 10.51
CA ILE A 256 -9.33 -3.63 11.33
C ILE A 256 -8.77 -4.34 12.56
N PRO A 257 -9.53 -4.43 13.67
CA PRO A 257 -9.09 -5.13 14.86
C PRO A 257 -8.91 -6.61 14.55
N GLY A 258 -7.87 -7.22 15.13
CA GLY A 258 -7.66 -8.66 15.07
C GLY A 258 -8.66 -9.44 15.92
N SER A 259 -8.66 -10.76 15.75
CA SER A 259 -9.48 -11.72 16.48
C SER A 259 -9.00 -11.85 17.94
N SER A 260 -9.69 -11.15 18.85
CA SER A 260 -9.88 -11.35 20.29
C SER A 260 -8.73 -11.72 21.26
N GLU A 261 -7.58 -12.29 20.90
CA GLU A 261 -6.61 -12.82 21.88
C GLU A 261 -5.73 -11.76 22.58
N ASN A 262 -5.74 -10.50 22.10
CA ASN A 262 -4.96 -9.41 22.69
C ASN A 262 -5.81 -8.23 23.22
N GLN A 263 -7.12 -8.46 23.35
CA GLN A 263 -8.05 -7.48 23.89
C GLN A 263 -7.94 -7.48 25.42
N LEU A 264 -7.83 -6.29 26.03
CA LEU A 264 -8.15 -6.19 27.46
C LEU A 264 -9.62 -6.58 27.63
N PRO A 265 -10.00 -7.18 28.78
CA PRO A 265 -11.38 -7.53 29.02
C PRO A 265 -12.29 -6.32 28.79
N PRO A 266 -13.49 -6.53 28.21
CA PRO A 266 -14.45 -5.46 28.00
C PRO A 266 -14.69 -4.73 29.32
N TYR A 267 -14.95 -3.42 29.26
CA TYR A 267 -15.08 -2.55 30.44
C TYR A 267 -16.13 -3.05 31.44
N GLN A 268 -17.12 -3.82 30.97
CA GLN A 268 -18.14 -4.47 31.81
C GLN A 268 -17.56 -5.51 32.78
N ASP A 269 -16.47 -6.18 32.43
CA ASP A 269 -15.80 -7.17 33.27
C ASP A 269 -14.79 -6.53 34.25
N ALA A 270 -14.53 -5.22 34.12
CA ALA A 270 -13.61 -4.46 34.96
C ALA A 270 -14.32 -3.57 36.00
N LEU A 271 -15.66 -3.57 36.01
CA LEU A 271 -16.42 -2.93 37.08
C LEU A 271 -16.38 -3.86 38.30
N PRO A 272 -15.95 -3.39 39.49
CA PRO A 272 -16.14 -4.17 40.69
C PRO A 272 -17.63 -4.45 40.84
N GLU A 273 -17.99 -5.73 40.95
CA GLU A 273 -19.31 -6.13 41.42
C GLU A 273 -19.51 -5.45 42.79
N TYR A 274 -20.27 -4.36 42.81
CA TYR A 274 -20.83 -3.86 44.06
C TYR A 274 -21.87 -4.89 44.48
N THR A 275 -21.44 -5.84 45.29
CA THR A 275 -22.34 -6.68 46.08
C THR A 275 -22.96 -5.80 47.15
N GLU A 276 -24.30 -5.73 47.16
CA GLU A 276 -25.10 -5.08 48.20
C GLU A 276 -24.87 -5.70 49.59
#